data_AF-A0AAV2N683-F1
#
_entry.id   AF-A0AAV2N683-F1
#
_cell.length_a   1.000
_cell.length_b   1.000
_cell.length_c   1.000
_cell.angle_alpha   90.00
_cell.angle_beta   90.00
_cell.angle_gamma   90.00
#
_symmetry.space_group_name_H-M   'P 1'
#
loop_
_entity.id
_entity.type
_entity.pdbx_description
1 polymer ?
#
loop_
_entity_poly.entity_id
_entity_poly.type
_entity_poly.pdbx_seq_one_letter_code
_entity_poly.pdbx_strand_id
1 'polypeptide(L)'
;MRRKNQSDKWHRIRKLYFDIKEGQNQTYIISGRAQAVLSAVVESILEECLQDAKNSATTAGKSCVTSEETERALRKLCLRLNAQPSTPGKQKVNTQHEDA
;
A
#
# COMPACT_ATOMS: atom_id res chain seq x y z
N MET A 1 6.78 -32.99 -24.42
CA MET A 1 6.82 -31.53 -24.20
C MET A 1 6.24 -31.21 -22.82
N ARG A 2 7.05 -30.63 -21.92
CA ARG A 2 6.72 -30.35 -20.51
C ARG A 2 6.06 -28.96 -20.41
N ARG A 3 4.77 -28.89 -20.07
CA ARG A 3 4.06 -27.62 -19.86
C ARG A 3 4.53 -26.99 -18.55
N LYS A 4 4.99 -25.74 -18.63
CA LYS A 4 5.59 -24.96 -17.52
C LYS A 4 4.50 -24.53 -16.52
N ASN A 5 4.75 -24.79 -15.24
CA ASN A 5 3.93 -24.50 -14.04
C ASN A 5 3.76 -23.00 -13.72
N GLN A 6 3.40 -22.16 -14.70
CA GLN A 6 3.34 -20.70 -14.51
C GLN A 6 1.91 -20.20 -14.16
N SER A 7 0.95 -21.11 -14.03
CA SER A 7 -0.47 -20.77 -13.87
C SER A 7 -0.98 -20.86 -12.42
N ASP A 8 -0.46 -21.78 -11.62
CA ASP A 8 -1.06 -22.08 -10.31
C ASP A 8 -0.92 -20.95 -9.28
N LYS A 9 0.17 -20.19 -9.34
CA LYS A 9 0.37 -19.04 -8.44
C LYS A 9 -0.69 -17.96 -8.67
N TRP A 10 -0.98 -17.66 -9.93
CA TRP A 10 -2.00 -16.68 -10.30
C TRP A 10 -3.42 -17.15 -9.95
N HIS A 11 -3.68 -18.45 -10.07
CA HIS A 11 -4.95 -19.04 -9.64
C HIS A 11 -5.11 -18.97 -8.11
N ARG A 12 -4.06 -19.24 -7.34
CA ARG A 12 -4.08 -19.09 -5.87
C ARG A 12 -4.30 -17.65 -5.43
N ILE A 13 -3.64 -16.68 -6.06
CA ILE A 13 -3.82 -15.25 -5.75
C ILE A 13 -5.27 -14.81 -6.00
N ARG A 14 -5.87 -15.20 -7.14
CA ARG A 14 -7.29 -14.90 -7.41
C ARG A 14 -8.23 -15.56 -6.42
N LYS A 15 -7.96 -16.82 -6.05
CA LYS A 15 -8.77 -17.54 -5.07
C LYS A 15 -8.74 -16.86 -3.70
N LEU A 16 -7.56 -16.46 -3.23
CA LEU A 16 -7.42 -15.70 -1.98
C LEU A 16 -8.17 -14.37 -2.02
N TYR A 17 -8.13 -13.65 -3.15
CA TYR A 17 -8.89 -12.41 -3.33
C TYR A 17 -10.41 -12.63 -3.25
N PHE A 18 -10.89 -13.77 -3.76
CA PHE A 18 -12.30 -14.16 -3.69
C PHE A 18 -12.71 -14.60 -2.27
N ASP A 19 -11.90 -15.41 -1.60
CA ASP A 19 -12.19 -15.90 -0.25
C ASP A 19 -12.23 -14.75 0.79
N ILE A 20 -11.43 -13.68 0.58
CA ILE A 20 -11.51 -12.45 1.40
C ILE A 20 -12.87 -11.75 1.25
N LYS A 21 -13.54 -11.87 0.10
CA LYS A 21 -14.86 -11.24 -0.15
C LYS A 21 -16.00 -11.98 0.56
N GLU A 22 -15.91 -13.29 0.76
CA GLU A 22 -16.96 -14.09 1.42
C GLU A 22 -17.03 -13.88 2.95
N GLY A 23 -15.95 -13.41 3.58
CA GLY A 23 -15.91 -13.17 5.02
C GLY A 23 -16.58 -11.86 5.49
N GLN A 24 -16.96 -10.96 4.58
CA GLN A 24 -17.56 -9.66 4.91
C GLN A 24 -18.82 -9.44 4.05
N ASN A 25 -19.96 -9.95 4.54
CA ASN A 25 -21.28 -9.84 3.91
C ASN A 25 -21.88 -8.40 3.92
N GLN A 26 -21.05 -7.39 3.70
CA GLN A 26 -21.49 -6.08 3.25
C GLN A 26 -20.80 -5.81 1.91
N THR A 27 -21.54 -5.98 0.81
CA THR A 27 -21.06 -5.59 -0.51
C THR A 27 -21.07 -4.06 -0.60
N TYR A 28 -20.01 -3.42 -0.10
CA TYR A 28 -19.82 -1.99 -0.32
C TYR A 28 -19.49 -1.75 -1.80
N ILE A 29 -20.32 -0.96 -2.47
CA ILE A 29 -20.09 -0.56 -3.86
C ILE A 29 -19.08 0.59 -3.83
N ILE A 30 -17.88 0.34 -4.36
CA ILE A 30 -16.88 1.38 -4.62
C ILE A 30 -17.02 1.84 -6.07
N SER A 31 -16.89 3.15 -6.31
CA SER A 31 -16.83 3.64 -7.68
C SER A 31 -15.53 3.17 -8.35
N GLY A 32 -15.54 2.99 -9.68
CA GLY A 32 -14.32 2.59 -10.41
C GLY A 32 -13.16 3.59 -10.22
N ARG A 33 -13.48 4.89 -10.06
CA ARG A 33 -12.49 5.91 -9.71
C ARG A 33 -11.91 5.71 -8.31
N ALA A 34 -12.76 5.45 -7.31
CA ALA A 34 -12.30 5.16 -5.95
C ALA A 34 -11.42 3.90 -5.91
N GLN A 35 -11.81 2.85 -6.64
CA GLN A 35 -10.99 1.65 -6.79
C GLN A 35 -9.63 1.96 -7.40
N ALA A 36 -9.57 2.73 -8.49
CA ALA A 36 -8.31 3.11 -9.13
C ALA A 36 -7.39 3.89 -8.18
N VAL A 37 -7.95 4.83 -7.40
CA VAL A 37 -7.19 5.57 -6.38
C VAL A 37 -6.65 4.64 -5.31
N LEU A 38 -7.48 3.73 -4.78
CA LEU A 38 -7.05 2.75 -3.78
C LEU A 38 -5.98 1.80 -4.33
N SER A 39 -6.12 1.34 -5.57
CA SER A 39 -5.09 0.54 -6.25
C SER A 39 -3.77 1.27 -6.36
N ALA A 40 -3.77 2.53 -6.80
CA ALA A 40 -2.55 3.34 -6.90
C ALA A 40 -1.88 3.55 -5.52
N VAL A 41 -2.68 3.76 -4.46
CA VAL A 41 -2.16 3.87 -3.09
C VAL A 41 -1.48 2.56 -2.66
N VAL A 42 -2.12 1.41 -2.90
CA VAL A 42 -1.54 0.10 -2.56
C VAL A 42 -0.26 -0.16 -3.36
N GLU A 43 -0.25 0.14 -4.66
CA GLU A 43 0.93 0.02 -5.51
C GLU A 43 2.09 0.88 -4.99
N SER A 44 1.82 2.14 -4.63
CA SER A 44 2.82 3.04 -4.06
C SER A 44 3.40 2.53 -2.73
N ILE A 45 2.56 1.97 -1.84
CA ILE A 45 3.01 1.39 -0.57
C ILE A 45 3.93 0.19 -0.82
N LEU A 46 3.57 -0.67 -1.78
CA LEU A 46 4.35 -1.86 -2.12
C LEU A 46 5.69 -1.51 -2.76
N GLU A 47 5.72 -0.54 -3.68
CA GLU A 47 6.94 -0.03 -4.33
C GLU A 47 7.94 0.47 -3.28
N GLU A 48 7.49 1.34 -2.37
CA GLU A 48 8.37 1.92 -1.35
C GLU A 48 8.86 0.88 -0.33
N CYS A 49 7.96 0.00 0.12
CA CYS A 49 8.31 -1.10 1.02
C CYS A 49 9.37 -2.02 0.40
N LEU A 50 9.20 -2.39 -0.88
CA LEU A 50 10.15 -3.25 -1.58
C LEU A 50 11.51 -2.57 -1.77
N GLN A 51 11.52 -1.26 -2.05
CA GLN A 51 12.76 -0.51 -2.19
C GLN A 51 13.54 -0.46 -0.86
N ASP A 52 12.88 -0.20 0.27
CA ASP A 52 13.53 -0.16 1.58
C ASP A 52 14.01 -1.56 2.03
N ALA A 53 13.24 -2.60 1.71
CA ALA A 53 13.64 -3.99 1.95
C ALA A 53 14.88 -4.38 1.13
N LYS A 54 14.94 -4.00 -0.16
CA LYS A 54 16.14 -4.21 -1.01
C LYS A 54 17.36 -3.48 -0.48
N ASN A 55 17.19 -2.22 -0.06
CA ASN A 55 18.28 -1.44 0.52
C ASN A 55 18.79 -2.11 1.81
N SER A 56 17.88 -2.59 2.65
CA SER A 56 18.21 -3.33 3.88
C SER A 56 18.98 -4.62 3.60
N ALA A 57 18.52 -5.43 2.63
CA ALA A 57 19.19 -6.65 2.21
C ALA A 57 20.60 -6.38 1.65
N THR A 58 20.72 -5.36 0.79
CA THR A 58 21.98 -4.95 0.16
C THR A 58 22.99 -4.46 1.20
N THR A 59 22.53 -3.66 2.17
CA THR A 59 23.37 -3.17 3.27
C THR A 59 23.86 -4.32 4.16
N ALA A 60 23.04 -5.37 4.31
CA ALA A 60 23.41 -6.58 5.02
C ALA A 60 24.26 -7.58 4.18
N GLY A 61 24.61 -7.23 2.93
CA GLY A 61 25.40 -8.09 2.04
C GLY A 61 24.63 -9.32 1.53
N LYS A 62 23.30 -9.32 1.60
CA LYS A 62 22.46 -10.43 1.15
C LYS A 62 22.12 -10.29 -0.33
N SER A 63 22.06 -11.42 -1.02
CA SER A 63 21.73 -11.50 -2.46
C SER A 63 20.23 -11.50 -2.74
N CYS A 64 19.40 -11.72 -1.73
CA CYS A 64 17.94 -11.76 -1.86
C CYS A 64 17.27 -11.06 -0.68
N VAL A 65 16.06 -10.56 -0.93
CA VAL A 65 15.19 -9.98 0.09
C VAL A 65 14.47 -11.11 0.82
N THR A 66 14.54 -11.13 2.15
CA THR A 66 13.86 -12.10 3.00
C THR A 66 12.55 -11.56 3.59
N SER A 67 11.72 -12.44 4.14
CA SER A 67 10.47 -12.06 4.83
C SER A 67 10.73 -11.05 5.95
N GLU A 68 11.81 -11.22 6.69
CA GLU A 68 12.16 -10.37 7.83
C GLU A 68 12.50 -8.93 7.38
N GLU A 69 13.12 -8.78 6.21
CA GLU A 69 13.41 -7.47 5.62
C GLU A 69 12.14 -6.79 5.12
N THR A 70 11.26 -7.53 4.46
CA THR A 70 9.97 -6.99 4.03
C THR A 70 9.10 -6.58 5.22
N GLU A 71 9.06 -7.38 6.29
CA GLU A 71 8.29 -7.06 7.48
C GLU A 71 8.84 -5.82 8.19
N ARG A 72 10.17 -5.72 8.30
CA ARG A 72 10.83 -4.56 8.90
C ARG A 72 10.58 -3.29 8.10
N ALA A 73 10.71 -3.36 6.78
CA ALA A 73 10.43 -2.24 5.88
C ALA A 73 8.96 -1.80 5.97
N LEU A 74 8.02 -2.75 5.98
CA LEU A 74 6.60 -2.45 6.09
C LEU A 74 6.26 -1.79 7.43
N ARG A 75 6.79 -2.30 8.56
CA ARG A 75 6.59 -1.70 9.89
C ARG A 75 7.13 -0.26 9.92
N LYS A 76 8.33 -0.03 9.38
CA LYS A 76 8.94 1.30 9.30
C LYS A 76 8.11 2.25 8.43
N LEU A 77 7.60 1.77 7.30
CA LEU A 77 6.73 2.54 6.40
C LEU A 77 5.41 2.93 7.10
N CYS A 78 4.74 1.97 7.74
CA CYS A 78 3.51 2.23 8.50
C CYS A 78 3.73 3.26 9.62
N LEU A 79 4.85 3.17 10.35
CA LEU A 79 5.19 4.17 11.36
C LEU A 79 5.35 5.57 10.76
N ARG A 80 6.02 5.69 9.61
CA ARG A 80 6.21 6.98 8.93
C ARG A 80 4.88 7.56 8.42
N LEU A 81 4.03 6.73 7.82
CA LEU A 81 2.71 7.15 7.34
C LEU A 81 1.78 7.56 8.49
N ASN A 82 1.87 6.88 9.64
CA ASN A 82 1.11 7.22 10.84
C ASN A 82 1.66 8.45 11.56
N ALA A 83 2.97 8.71 11.47
CA ALA A 83 3.63 9.88 12.05
C ALA A 83 3.47 11.15 11.22
N GLN A 84 2.95 11.07 9.99
CA GLN A 84 2.59 12.26 9.24
C GLN A 84 1.41 12.95 9.93
N PRO A 85 1.56 14.19 10.43
CA PRO A 85 0.41 14.97 10.81
C PRO A 85 -0.46 15.12 9.56
N SER A 86 -1.72 14.72 9.64
CA SER A 86 -2.76 15.15 8.71
C SER A 86 -2.65 16.67 8.61
N THR A 87 -2.00 17.19 7.57
CA THR A 87 -1.88 18.64 7.44
C THR A 87 -3.28 19.22 7.42
N PRO A 88 -3.63 20.16 8.31
CA PRO A 88 -4.92 20.84 8.24
C PRO A 88 -4.90 21.67 6.96
N GLY A 89 -5.71 21.28 5.99
CA GLY A 89 -5.95 22.07 4.78
C GLY A 89 -6.66 23.37 5.14
N LYS A 90 -5.87 24.39 5.48
CA LYS A 90 -6.19 25.83 5.52
C LYS A 90 -7.51 26.22 6.19
N GLN A 91 -7.47 26.40 7.51
CA GLN A 91 -8.31 27.40 8.16
C GLN A 91 -7.55 28.74 8.19
N LYS A 92 -8.29 29.83 7.90
CA LYS A 92 -7.97 31.26 8.06
C LYS A 92 -7.43 32.00 6.82
N VAL A 93 -8.35 32.59 6.05
CA VAL A 93 -8.17 33.94 5.51
C VAL A 93 -8.96 34.88 6.41
N ASN A 94 -8.24 35.77 7.09
CA ASN A 94 -8.80 36.91 7.80
C ASN A 94 -9.47 37.84 6.78
N THR A 95 -10.74 38.18 6.98
CA THR A 95 -11.27 39.44 6.48
C THR A 95 -11.10 40.46 7.61
N GLN A 96 -10.04 41.25 7.54
CA GLN A 96 -10.06 42.58 8.17
C GLN A 96 -10.92 43.45 7.25
N HIS A 97 -12.04 43.94 7.77
CA HIS A 97 -12.74 45.08 7.21
C HIS A 97 -12.58 46.20 8.24
N GLU A 98 -11.63 47.09 7.98
CA GLU A 98 -11.58 48.40 8.64
C GLU A 98 -12.70 49.29 8.09
N ASP A 99 -13.07 50.25 8.92
CA ASP A 99 -14.28 51.07 8.90
C ASP A 99 -14.43 52.02 7.70
N ALA A 100 -15.69 52.28 7.34
CA ALA A 100 -16.22 53.59 6.96
C ALA A 100 -17.73 53.65 7.24
#